data_AF-A0A3R6Z9D6-F1
#
_entry.id   AF-A0A3R6Z9D6-F1
#
_cell.length_a   1.000
_cell.length_b   1.000
_cell.length_c   1.000
_cell.angle_alpha   90.00
_cell.angle_beta   90.00
_cell.angle_gamma   90.00
#
_symmetry.space_group_name_H-M   'P 1'
#
loop_
_entity.id
_entity.type
_entity.pdbx_description
1 polymer ?
#
loop_
_entity_poly.entity_id
_entity_poly.type
_entity_poly.pdbx_seq_one_letter_code
_entity_poly.pdbx_strand_id
1 'polypeptide(L)'
;MEYMGVGSLQDVVLKCGGIAEPLVARIAASVLRGLQHIHGNRMVHRDIKPHNLLLNHQGDIKISDFGLARTLNDNVTQTKTFVGTLLYMAPERIGGGDYA
;
A
#
# COMPACT_ATOMS: atom_id res chain seq x y z
N MET A 1 15.81 5.64 6.88
CA MET A 1 15.15 4.46 6.29
C MET A 1 16.18 3.68 5.52
N GLU A 2 16.03 2.37 5.39
CA GLU A 2 16.87 1.59 4.48
C GLU A 2 16.62 1.97 3.02
N TYR A 3 17.59 1.71 2.16
CA TYR A 3 17.50 2.01 0.73
C TYR A 3 16.98 0.79 -0.06
N MET A 4 15.92 1.00 -0.84
CA MET A 4 15.27 -0.02 -1.68
C MET A 4 15.70 0.13 -3.14
N GLY A 5 16.89 -0.37 -3.47
CA GLY A 5 17.61 -0.04 -4.71
C GLY A 5 17.03 -0.54 -6.03
N VAL A 6 16.01 -1.40 -6.02
CA VAL A 6 15.35 -1.85 -7.26
C VAL A 6 14.30 -0.83 -7.74
N GLY A 7 13.81 0.01 -6.83
CA GLY A 7 12.73 0.96 -7.09
C GLY A 7 11.36 0.39 -6.71
N SER A 8 10.30 0.98 -7.27
CA SER A 8 8.93 0.60 -6.98
C SER A 8 8.47 -0.60 -7.81
N LEU A 9 7.42 -1.29 -7.35
CA LEU A 9 6.78 -2.35 -8.10
C LEU A 9 6.22 -1.83 -9.44
N GLN A 10 5.80 -0.56 -9.49
CA GLN A 10 5.43 0.10 -10.75
C GLN A 10 6.59 0.11 -11.75
N ASP A 11 7.80 0.46 -11.30
CA ASP A 11 9.00 0.49 -12.16
C ASP A 11 9.32 -0.91 -12.71
N VAL A 12 9.18 -1.93 -11.86
CA VAL A 12 9.40 -3.33 -12.25
C VAL A 12 8.39 -3.75 -13.33
N VAL A 13 7.09 -3.48 -13.13
CA VAL A 13 6.05 -3.83 -14.10
C VAL A 13 6.26 -3.10 -15.43
N LEU A 14 6.61 -1.82 -15.41
CA LEU A 14 6.87 -1.04 -16.62
C LEU A 14 8.10 -1.54 -17.39
N LYS A 15 9.15 -2.00 -16.71
CA LYS A 15 10.38 -2.51 -17.34
C LYS A 15 10.22 -3.94 -17.86
N CYS A 16 9.52 -4.80 -17.12
CA CYS A 16 9.43 -6.23 -17.42
C CYS A 16 8.18 -6.63 -18.20
N GLY A 17 7.20 -5.72 -18.35
CA GLY A 17 5.92 -6.00 -19.03
C GLY A 17 4.97 -6.90 -18.24
N GLY A 18 5.34 -7.29 -17.02
CA GLY A 18 4.56 -8.19 -16.17
C GLY A 18 5.44 -8.95 -15.16
N ILE A 19 4.80 -9.63 -14.23
CA ILE A 19 5.46 -10.44 -13.20
C ILE A 19 4.80 -11.82 -13.20
N ALA A 20 5.60 -12.88 -13.15
CA ALA A 20 5.08 -14.24 -13.08
C ALA A 20 4.22 -14.43 -11.81
N GLU A 21 3.08 -15.13 -11.96
CA GLU A 21 2.09 -15.32 -10.90
C GLU A 21 2.69 -15.84 -9.57
N PRO A 22 3.61 -16.83 -9.55
CA PRO A 22 4.21 -17.27 -8.29
C PRO A 22 4.97 -16.16 -7.54
N LEU A 23 5.58 -15.24 -8.28
CA LEU A 23 6.29 -14.10 -7.68
C LEU A 23 5.29 -13.05 -7.18
N VAL A 24 4.19 -12.83 -7.90
CA VAL A 24 3.09 -11.98 -7.44
C VAL A 24 2.51 -12.50 -6.13
N ALA A 25 2.30 -13.81 -6.00
CA ALA A 25 1.80 -14.42 -4.76
C ALA A 25 2.74 -14.18 -3.57
N ARG A 26 4.06 -14.31 -3.78
CA ARG A 26 5.08 -14.01 -2.75
C ARG A 26 5.08 -12.54 -2.35
N ILE A 27 5.00 -11.64 -3.33
CA ILE A 27 4.91 -10.20 -3.12
C ILE A 27 3.65 -9.88 -2.31
N ALA A 28 2.49 -10.37 -2.73
CA ALA A 28 1.22 -10.15 -2.05
C ALA A 28 1.26 -10.65 -0.60
N ALA A 29 1.81 -11.83 -0.34
CA ALA A 29 1.94 -12.36 1.01
C ALA A 29 2.78 -11.44 1.91
N SER A 30 3.90 -10.90 1.42
CA SER A 30 4.75 -9.96 2.17
C SER A 30 4.05 -8.62 2.41
N VAL A 31 3.35 -8.07 1.42
CA VAL A 31 2.57 -6.83 1.56
C VAL A 31 1.46 -7.01 2.59
N LEU A 32 0.73 -8.13 2.54
CA LEU A 32 -0.35 -8.43 3.49
C LEU A 32 0.16 -8.57 4.92
N ARG A 33 1.34 -9.16 5.15
CA ARG A 33 1.98 -9.16 6.48
C ARG A 33 2.31 -7.74 6.96
N GLY A 34 2.81 -6.90 6.07
CA GLY A 34 3.05 -5.48 6.37
C GLY A 34 1.77 -4.74 6.74
N LEU A 35 0.70 -4.94 5.98
CA LEU A 35 -0.62 -4.36 6.25
C LEU A 35 -1.22 -4.86 7.56
N GLN A 36 -1.11 -6.16 7.85
CA GLN A 36 -1.54 -6.73 9.13
C GLN A 36 -0.82 -6.06 10.30
N HIS A 37 0.48 -5.81 10.18
CA HIS A 37 1.23 -5.07 11.19
C HIS A 37 0.75 -3.62 11.33
N ILE A 38 0.55 -2.91 10.22
CA ILE A 38 0.03 -1.53 10.23
C ILE A 38 -1.34 -1.47 10.92
N HIS A 39 -2.25 -2.36 10.58
CA HIS A 39 -3.59 -2.44 11.18
C HIS A 39 -3.55 -2.85 12.65
N GLY A 40 -2.63 -3.75 13.04
CA GLY A 40 -2.40 -4.12 14.45
C GLY A 40 -1.98 -2.95 15.32
N ASN A 41 -1.36 -1.92 14.73
CA ASN A 41 -1.02 -0.66 15.40
C ASN A 41 -2.14 0.41 15.28
N ARG A 42 -3.38 -0.01 14.97
CA ARG A 42 -4.54 0.86 14.75
C ARG A 42 -4.28 1.95 13.71
N MET A 43 -3.53 1.64 12.65
CA MET A 43 -3.26 2.58 11.57
C MET A 43 -3.81 2.04 10.25
N VAL A 44 -4.22 2.92 9.33
CA VAL A 44 -4.59 2.57 7.96
C VAL A 44 -3.73 3.37 7.00
N HIS A 45 -3.11 2.71 6.01
CA HIS A 45 -2.21 3.36 5.04
C HIS A 45 -2.93 4.25 4.03
N ARG A 46 -4.08 3.79 3.51
CA ARG A 46 -4.98 4.51 2.57
C ARG A 46 -4.44 4.85 1.17
N ASP A 47 -3.24 4.39 0.79
CA ASP A 47 -2.66 4.64 -0.55
C ASP A 47 -1.76 3.48 -0.99
N ILE A 48 -2.26 2.25 -0.85
CA ILE A 48 -1.58 1.06 -1.33
C ILE A 48 -1.72 0.99 -2.85
N LYS A 49 -0.59 1.04 -3.54
CA LYS A 49 -0.47 1.00 -5.00
C LYS A 49 0.94 0.56 -5.39
N PRO A 50 1.19 0.09 -6.62
CA PRO A 50 2.51 -0.38 -7.05
C PRO A 50 3.64 0.64 -6.86
N HIS A 51 3.34 1.94 -6.94
CA HIS A 51 4.32 3.01 -6.70
C HIS A 51 4.83 3.05 -5.25
N ASN A 52 3.99 2.68 -4.28
CA ASN A 52 4.30 2.72 -2.84
C ASN A 52 4.78 1.37 -2.29
N LEU A 53 5.13 0.44 -3.18
CA LEU A 53 5.68 -0.86 -2.85
C LEU A 53 7.10 -0.93 -3.40
N LEU A 54 8.10 -0.84 -2.52
CA LEU A 54 9.50 -0.75 -2.91
C LEU A 54 10.21 -2.10 -2.77
N LEU A 55 11.14 -2.39 -3.67
CA LEU A 55 11.92 -3.62 -3.69
C LEU A 55 13.42 -3.36 -3.53
N ASN A 56 14.12 -4.31 -2.91
CA ASN A 56 15.58 -4.31 -2.85
C ASN A 56 16.17 -5.49 -3.65
N HIS A 57 17.50 -5.54 -3.76
CA HIS A 57 18.20 -6.60 -4.50
C HIS A 57 18.16 -7.96 -3.80
N GLN A 58 17.77 -8.00 -2.53
CA GLN A 58 17.56 -9.22 -1.75
C GLN A 58 16.18 -9.84 -2.00
N GLY A 59 15.30 -9.15 -2.74
CA GLY A 59 13.95 -9.60 -3.03
C GLY A 59 12.95 -9.29 -1.91
N ASP A 60 13.32 -8.44 -0.96
CA ASP A 60 12.39 -7.93 0.04
C ASP A 60 11.51 -6.85 -0.58
N ILE A 61 10.27 -6.79 -0.10
CA ILE A 61 9.31 -5.75 -0.46
C ILE A 61 8.85 -5.01 0.78
N LYS A 62 8.75 -3.69 0.68
CA LYS A 62 8.29 -2.82 1.78
C LYS A 62 7.25 -1.82 1.31
N ILE A 63 6.33 -1.53 2.21
CA ILE A 63 5.32 -0.49 2.05
C ILE A 63 5.97 0.85 2.40
N SER A 64 5.82 1.84 1.52
CA SER A 64 6.36 3.19 1.69
C SER A 64 5.27 4.26 1.56
N ASP A 65 5.62 5.51 1.83
CA ASP A 65 4.74 6.68 1.73
C ASP A 65 3.50 6.62 2.65
N PHE A 66 3.77 6.83 3.94
CA PHE A 66 2.75 6.95 4.97
C PHE A 66 2.15 8.37 5.04
N GLY A 67 2.33 9.22 4.01
CA GLY A 67 1.83 10.60 4.01
C GLY A 67 0.30 10.70 4.13
N LEU A 68 -0.41 9.66 3.67
CA LEU A 68 -1.85 9.52 3.81
C LEU A 68 -2.26 8.57 4.93
N ALA A 69 -1.33 8.03 5.72
CA ALA A 69 -1.68 7.12 6.80
C ALA A 69 -2.41 7.85 7.94
N ARG A 70 -3.34 7.16 8.62
CA ARG A 70 -4.09 7.69 9.76
C ARG A 70 -4.25 6.65 10.85
N THR A 71 -4.18 7.10 12.11
CA THR A 71 -4.53 6.30 13.28
C THR A 71 -6.05 6.27 13.43
N LEU A 72 -6.61 5.08 13.63
CA LEU A 72 -7.99 4.84 14.02
C LEU A 72 -8.10 5.17 15.51
N ASN A 73 -8.44 6.41 15.83
CA ASN A 73 -8.84 6.80 17.19
C ASN A 73 -10.34 6.55 17.36
N ASP A 74 -10.79 6.21 18.58
CA ASP A 74 -12.17 5.85 18.92
C ASP A 74 -13.22 6.95 18.63
N ASN A 75 -12.76 8.18 18.41
CA ASN A 75 -13.58 9.23 17.83
C ASN A 75 -13.45 9.15 16.31
N VAL A 76 -14.48 8.61 15.66
CA VAL A 76 -14.78 8.57 14.21
C VAL A 76 -14.64 9.97 13.60
N THR A 77 -13.40 10.44 13.50
CA THR A 77 -13.10 11.77 13.01
C THR A 77 -12.92 11.64 11.52
N GLN A 78 -14.06 11.59 10.84
CA GLN A 78 -14.27 11.90 9.43
C GLN A 78 -13.06 11.61 8.54
N THR A 79 -12.95 10.37 8.07
CA THR A 79 -12.06 10.01 6.96
C THR A 79 -12.57 10.53 5.60
N LYS A 80 -13.28 11.66 5.58
CA LYS A 80 -13.92 12.31 4.41
C LYS A 80 -12.94 13.05 3.49
N THR A 81 -11.63 12.85 3.65
CA THR A 81 -10.67 13.44 2.72
C THR A 81 -10.59 12.56 1.48
N PHE A 82 -10.92 13.10 0.31
CA PHE A 82 -10.78 12.43 -0.99
C PHE A 82 -9.27 12.35 -1.35
N VAL A 83 -8.55 11.47 -0.65
CA VAL A 83 -7.09 11.29 -0.78
C VAL A 83 -6.77 9.84 -1.10
N GLY A 84 -5.94 9.67 -2.12
CA GLY A 84 -5.51 8.38 -2.67
C GLY A 84 -5.42 8.45 -4.18
N THR A 85 -4.88 7.38 -4.79
CA THR A 85 -4.82 7.27 -6.25
C THR A 85 -6.11 6.65 -6.77
N LEU A 86 -6.90 7.41 -7.57
CA LEU A 86 -8.25 7.05 -8.04
C LEU A 86 -8.41 5.59 -8.49
N LEU A 87 -7.48 5.08 -9.30
CA LEU A 87 -7.52 3.71 -9.84
C LEU A 87 -7.41 2.60 -8.77
N TYR A 88 -6.88 2.93 -7.59
CA TYR A 88 -6.66 2.00 -6.48
C TYR A 88 -7.57 2.32 -5.28
N MET A 89 -8.51 3.24 -5.46
CA MET A 89 -9.43 3.65 -4.42
C MET A 89 -10.59 2.65 -4.32
N ALA A 90 -10.92 2.23 -3.10
CA ALA A 90 -12.05 1.36 -2.85
C ALA A 90 -13.39 2.08 -3.15
N PRO A 91 -14.42 1.37 -3.64
CA PRO A 91 -15.66 1.99 -4.11
C PRO A 91 -16.39 2.80 -3.03
N GLU A 92 -16.35 2.35 -1.78
CA GLU A 92 -16.91 3.07 -0.63
C GLU A 92 -16.32 4.47 -0.51
N ARG A 93 -15.04 4.68 -0.83
CA ARG A 93 -14.43 6.01 -0.76
C ARG A 93 -14.79 6.93 -1.92
N ILE A 94 -15.01 6.36 -3.10
CA ILE A 94 -15.49 7.13 -4.25
C ILE A 94 -16.91 7.62 -3.97
N GLY A 95 -17.72 6.80 -3.27
CA GLY A 95 -19.07 7.15 -2.80
C GLY A 95 -19.11 8.01 -1.53
N GLY A 96 -17.98 8.41 -0.94
CA GLY A 96 -17.92 9.21 0.28
C GLY A 96 -18.20 8.46 1.58
N GLY A 97 -18.20 7.13 1.55
CA GLY A 97 -18.28 6.24 2.71
C GLY A 97 -17.00 6.23 3.54
N ASP A 98 -17.17 5.99 4.84
CA ASP A 98 -16.07 5.86 5.79
C ASP A 98 -15.47 4.45 5.75
N TYR A 99 -14.20 4.32 6.15
CA TYR A 99 -13.65 3.02 6.52
C TYR A 99 -14.26 2.61 7.85
N ALA A 100 -14.99 1.49 7.87
CA ALA A 100 -15.57 0.90 9.07
C ALA A 100 -14.50 0.34 10.02
#